data_AF-A0A7C3L406-F1
#
_entry.id   AF-A0A7C3L406-F1
#
_cell.length_a   1.000
_cell.length_b   1.000
_cell.length_c   1.000
_cell.angle_alpha   90.00
_cell.angle_beta   90.00
_cell.angle_gamma   90.00
#
_symmetry.space_group_name_H-M   'P 1'
#
loop_
_entity.id
_entity.type
_entity.pdbx_description
1 polymer ?
#
loop_
_entity_poly.entity_id
_entity_poly.type
_entity_poly.pdbx_seq_one_letter_code
_entity_poly.pdbx_strand_id
1 'polypeptide(L)'
;MSVVKLEDIRNHPKTQLYLELADKYLEAIGYTEHGIRHAAISAKRAKEILLQLQFGEKEAEIAAIASFLHDIGNMVGRVNHGLSGAMLAKEILDELKMETRDIATIMGAIGNHEEEVGDPADMISAALILGDKSDVHRSRVRNPKMVSFDIHDRVNYAVTDSSLRADPAKRMIYLELAIDTHISQVMEYFEIFLSRMT
;
A
#
# COMPACT_ATOMS: atom_id res chain seq x y z
N MET A 1 17.91 -15.65 17.09
CA MET A 1 17.60 -15.58 15.64
C MET A 1 17.71 -14.12 15.23
N SER A 2 18.22 -13.82 14.03
CA SER A 2 18.22 -12.44 13.51
C SER A 2 16.78 -12.00 13.27
N VAL A 3 16.45 -10.77 13.67
CA VAL A 3 15.14 -10.17 13.40
C VAL A 3 15.07 -9.88 11.90
N VAL A 4 14.06 -10.45 11.22
CA VAL A 4 13.76 -10.17 9.81
C VAL A 4 13.34 -8.73 9.66
N LYS A 5 13.92 -8.02 8.70
CA LYS A 5 13.65 -6.63 8.37
C LYS A 5 13.05 -6.49 6.98
N LEU A 6 12.43 -5.36 6.70
CA LEU A 6 11.91 -4.99 5.39
C LEU A 6 12.96 -5.13 4.28
N GLU A 7 14.23 -4.84 4.59
CA GLU A 7 15.32 -4.99 3.62
C GLU A 7 15.55 -6.46 3.23
N ASP A 8 15.33 -7.42 4.13
CA ASP A 8 15.39 -8.85 3.81
C ASP A 8 14.25 -9.23 2.87
N ILE A 9 13.04 -8.71 3.12
CA ILE A 9 11.85 -8.91 2.26
C ILE A 9 12.08 -8.34 0.87
N ARG A 10 12.62 -7.12 0.80
CA ARG A 10 12.93 -6.42 -0.45
C ARG A 10 13.95 -7.19 -1.27
N ASN A 11 14.99 -7.73 -0.65
CA ASN A 11 16.03 -8.46 -1.37
C ASN A 11 15.65 -9.92 -1.69
N HIS A 12 14.51 -10.40 -1.22
CA HIS A 12 14.06 -11.76 -1.50
C HIS A 12 13.67 -11.93 -2.97
N PRO A 13 14.22 -12.92 -3.70
CA PRO A 13 13.97 -13.09 -5.14
C PRO A 13 12.49 -13.27 -5.50
N LYS A 14 11.73 -13.99 -4.68
CA LYS A 14 10.29 -14.18 -4.93
C LYS A 14 9.52 -12.87 -4.80
N THR A 15 9.87 -12.03 -3.82
CA THR A 15 9.21 -10.72 -3.64
C THR A 15 9.38 -9.86 -4.88
N GLN A 16 10.61 -9.76 -5.40
CA GLN A 16 10.91 -8.99 -6.60
C GLN A 16 10.12 -9.48 -7.82
N LEU A 17 10.10 -10.79 -8.05
CA LEU A 17 9.39 -11.40 -9.16
C LEU A 17 7.86 -11.23 -9.03
N TYR A 18 7.32 -11.41 -7.82
CA TYR A 18 5.87 -11.32 -7.61
C TYR A 18 5.36 -9.90 -7.80
N LEU A 19 6.09 -8.89 -7.30
CA LEU A 19 5.78 -7.49 -7.55
C LEU A 19 5.85 -7.14 -9.04
N GLU A 20 6.88 -7.63 -9.76
CA GLU A 20 6.99 -7.41 -11.20
C GLU A 20 5.80 -8.00 -11.97
N LEU A 21 5.40 -9.24 -11.65
CA LEU A 21 4.30 -9.92 -12.33
C LEU A 21 2.93 -9.32 -11.95
N ALA A 22 2.74 -8.94 -10.69
CA ALA A 22 1.56 -8.21 -10.24
C ALA A 22 1.40 -6.89 -10.99
N ASP A 23 2.47 -6.10 -11.11
CA ASP A 23 2.45 -4.83 -11.81
C ASP A 23 2.14 -4.99 -13.31
N LYS A 24 2.76 -5.98 -13.98
CA LYS A 24 2.48 -6.31 -15.39
C LYS A 24 1.04 -6.75 -15.62
N TYR A 25 0.48 -7.55 -14.70
CA TYR A 25 -0.91 -7.95 -14.79
C TYR A 25 -1.84 -6.73 -14.71
N LEU A 26 -1.60 -5.84 -13.74
CA LEU A 26 -2.40 -4.63 -13.56
C LEU A 26 -2.26 -3.66 -14.73
N GLU A 27 -1.07 -3.50 -15.31
CA GLU A 27 -0.86 -2.77 -16.56
C GLU A 27 -1.73 -3.32 -17.69
N ALA A 28 -1.74 -4.66 -17.87
CA ALA A 28 -2.46 -5.30 -18.95
C ALA A 28 -3.99 -5.11 -18.87
N ILE A 29 -4.53 -4.90 -17.66
CA ILE A 29 -5.95 -4.62 -17.44
C ILE A 29 -6.26 -3.13 -17.22
N GLY A 30 -5.28 -2.24 -17.46
CA GLY A 30 -5.49 -0.79 -17.50
C GLY A 30 -5.41 -0.06 -16.16
N TYR A 31 -4.83 -0.67 -15.12
CA TYR A 31 -4.66 -0.04 -13.81
C TYR A 31 -3.35 0.74 -13.67
N THR A 32 -3.30 1.64 -12.69
CA THR A 32 -2.10 2.40 -12.29
C THR A 32 -0.94 1.49 -11.88
N GLU A 33 0.25 2.09 -11.74
CA GLU A 33 1.44 1.43 -11.19
C GLU A 33 1.20 0.90 -9.76
N HIS A 34 1.53 -0.37 -9.55
CA HIS A 34 1.50 -1.10 -8.27
C HIS A 34 2.76 -1.99 -8.13
N GLY A 35 3.87 -1.54 -8.71
CA GLY A 35 5.16 -2.20 -8.65
C GLY A 35 5.96 -1.79 -7.42
N ILE A 36 7.29 -1.94 -7.52
CA ILE A 36 8.21 -1.72 -6.40
C ILE A 36 8.13 -0.29 -5.85
N ARG A 37 7.85 0.71 -6.70
CA ARG A 37 7.75 2.12 -6.26
C ARG A 37 6.57 2.26 -5.31
N HIS A 38 5.39 1.79 -5.71
CA HIS A 38 4.20 1.82 -4.88
C HIS A 38 4.40 1.05 -3.57
N ALA A 39 4.83 -0.21 -3.64
CA ALA A 39 5.11 -1.03 -2.47
C ALA A 39 6.08 -0.35 -1.47
N ALA A 40 7.14 0.29 -1.98
CA ALA A 40 8.10 1.01 -1.14
C ALA A 40 7.51 2.25 -0.47
N ILE A 41 6.63 3.01 -1.15
CA ILE A 41 5.97 4.18 -0.58
C ILE A 41 4.96 3.76 0.47
N SER A 42 4.11 2.77 0.19
CA SER A 42 3.14 2.22 1.14
C SER A 42 3.84 1.73 2.41
N ALA A 43 4.93 0.95 2.26
CA ALA A 43 5.73 0.46 3.37
C ALA A 43 6.36 1.59 4.21
N LYS A 44 6.93 2.60 3.54
CA LYS A 44 7.51 3.76 4.22
C LYS A 44 6.46 4.50 5.04
N ARG A 45 5.29 4.78 4.46
CA ARG A 45 4.21 5.54 5.11
C ARG A 45 3.60 4.78 6.28
N ALA A 46 3.34 3.49 6.13
CA ALA A 46 2.85 2.65 7.22
C ALA A 46 3.80 2.67 8.43
N LYS A 47 5.11 2.53 8.16
CA LYS A 47 6.15 2.64 9.20
C LYS A 47 6.17 4.02 9.86
N GLU A 48 6.21 5.08 9.07
CA GLU A 48 6.28 6.46 9.57
C GLU A 48 5.06 6.83 10.42
N ILE A 49 3.85 6.41 10.02
CA ILE A 49 2.64 6.66 10.80
C ILE A 49 2.71 6.02 12.18
N LEU A 50 3.10 4.75 12.27
CA LEU A 50 3.18 4.08 13.57
C LEU A 50 4.24 4.71 14.48
N LEU A 51 5.39 5.09 13.92
CA LEU A 51 6.43 5.79 14.68
C LEU A 51 5.99 7.18 15.16
N GLN A 52 5.30 7.95 14.30
CA GLN A 52 4.76 9.26 14.68
C GLN A 52 3.68 9.16 15.77
N LEU A 53 2.92 8.06 15.77
CA LEU A 53 1.94 7.73 16.80
C LEU A 53 2.56 7.07 18.05
N GLN A 54 3.90 7.01 18.13
CA GLN A 54 4.67 6.49 19.28
C GLN A 54 4.47 4.98 19.55
N PHE A 55 4.10 4.21 18.53
CA PHE A 55 4.16 2.75 18.58
C PHE A 55 5.62 2.25 18.48
N GLY A 56 5.84 0.99 18.84
CA GLY A 56 7.18 0.41 18.87
C GLY A 56 7.78 0.18 17.49
N GLU A 57 9.12 0.17 17.42
CA GLU A 57 9.88 -0.12 16.20
C GLU A 57 9.55 -1.48 15.60
N LYS A 58 9.21 -2.47 16.44
CA LYS A 58 8.83 -3.81 15.98
C LYS A 58 7.52 -3.76 15.21
N GLU A 59 6.49 -3.13 15.78
CA GLU A 59 5.18 -2.97 15.16
C GLU A 59 5.29 -2.16 13.86
N ALA A 60 6.08 -1.08 13.88
CA ALA A 60 6.34 -0.26 12.71
C ALA A 60 7.04 -1.05 11.58
N GLU A 61 7.98 -1.94 11.91
CA GLU A 61 8.64 -2.81 10.94
C GLU A 61 7.68 -3.85 10.36
N ILE A 62 6.81 -4.46 11.19
CA ILE A 62 5.79 -5.41 10.76
C ILE A 62 4.80 -4.75 9.77
N ALA A 63 4.34 -3.53 10.06
CA ALA A 63 3.47 -2.78 9.15
C ALA A 63 4.17 -2.48 7.83
N ALA A 64 5.45 -2.09 7.86
CA ALA A 64 6.22 -1.85 6.66
C ALA A 64 6.33 -3.12 5.78
N ILE A 65 6.59 -4.27 6.40
CA ILE A 65 6.66 -5.56 5.69
C ILE A 65 5.31 -5.92 5.07
N ALA A 66 4.22 -5.82 5.84
CA ALA A 66 2.88 -6.11 5.36
C ALA A 66 2.50 -5.21 4.17
N SER A 67 2.74 -3.90 4.28
CA SER A 67 2.51 -2.95 3.19
C SER A 67 3.39 -3.19 1.97
N PHE A 68 4.63 -3.67 2.13
CA PHE A 68 5.49 -3.97 0.99
C PHE A 68 5.00 -5.18 0.18
N LEU A 69 4.31 -6.11 0.85
CA LEU A 69 3.83 -7.36 0.25
C LEU A 69 2.34 -7.33 -0.12
N HIS A 70 1.58 -6.29 0.26
CA HIS A 70 0.10 -6.32 0.20
C HIS A 70 -0.47 -6.67 -1.18
N ASP A 71 0.16 -6.16 -2.24
CA ASP A 71 -0.32 -6.29 -3.62
C ASP A 71 0.20 -7.51 -4.38
N ILE A 72 1.10 -8.32 -3.82
CA ILE A 72 1.73 -9.42 -4.56
C ILE A 72 0.71 -10.44 -5.07
N GLY A 73 -0.47 -10.53 -4.44
CA GLY A 73 -1.57 -11.39 -4.88
C GLY A 73 -2.12 -11.05 -6.27
N ASN A 74 -1.92 -9.82 -6.75
CA ASN A 74 -2.32 -9.42 -8.11
C ASN A 74 -1.58 -10.23 -9.19
N MET A 75 -0.45 -10.90 -8.89
CA MET A 75 0.20 -11.82 -9.83
C MET A 75 -0.69 -13.03 -10.20
N VAL A 76 -1.62 -13.39 -9.32
CA VAL A 76 -2.58 -14.49 -9.51
C VAL A 76 -3.86 -13.96 -10.17
N GLY A 77 -4.28 -12.76 -9.76
CA GLY A 77 -5.44 -12.07 -10.29
C GLY A 77 -5.93 -10.98 -9.34
N ARG A 78 -6.79 -10.08 -9.82
CA ARG A 78 -7.26 -8.94 -9.03
C ARG A 78 -8.30 -9.30 -7.96
N VAL A 79 -9.18 -10.25 -8.29
CA VAL A 79 -10.25 -10.70 -7.39
C VAL A 79 -9.61 -11.44 -6.22
N ASN A 80 -9.93 -11.00 -5.00
CA ASN A 80 -9.38 -11.54 -3.75
C ASN A 80 -7.84 -11.50 -3.65
N HIS A 81 -7.20 -10.50 -4.27
CA HIS A 81 -5.73 -10.40 -4.25
C HIS A 81 -5.16 -10.26 -2.84
N GLY A 82 -5.89 -9.66 -1.88
CA GLY A 82 -5.47 -9.65 -0.47
C GLY A 82 -5.34 -11.07 0.12
N LEU A 83 -6.29 -11.98 -0.18
CA LEU A 83 -6.24 -13.37 0.32
C LEU A 83 -5.12 -14.18 -0.35
N SER A 84 -4.97 -14.07 -1.68
CA SER A 84 -3.87 -14.75 -2.38
C SER A 84 -2.52 -14.16 -1.97
N GLY A 85 -2.43 -12.85 -1.80
CA GLY A 85 -1.25 -12.12 -1.33
C GLY A 85 -0.82 -12.56 0.06
N ALA A 86 -1.75 -12.73 1.01
CA ALA A 86 -1.43 -13.23 2.34
C ALA A 86 -0.81 -14.64 2.31
N MET A 87 -1.32 -15.52 1.44
CA MET A 87 -0.79 -16.89 1.30
C MET A 87 0.60 -16.91 0.64
N LEU A 88 0.83 -16.06 -0.37
CA LEU A 88 2.14 -15.90 -1.03
C LEU A 88 3.17 -15.25 -0.07
N ALA A 89 2.75 -14.27 0.72
CA ALA A 89 3.59 -13.61 1.70
C ALA A 89 4.06 -14.60 2.76
N LYS A 90 3.17 -15.48 3.24
CA LYS A 90 3.51 -16.53 4.20
C LYS A 90 4.72 -17.36 3.76
N GLU A 91 4.75 -17.78 2.50
CA GLU A 91 5.85 -18.58 1.94
C GLU A 91 7.19 -17.84 2.03
N ILE A 92 7.22 -16.58 1.63
CA ILE A 92 8.42 -15.72 1.69
C ILE A 92 8.89 -15.56 3.15
N LEU A 93 7.95 -15.30 4.06
CA LEU A 93 8.28 -15.04 5.46
C LEU A 93 8.75 -16.31 6.20
N ASP A 94 8.18 -17.48 5.85
CA ASP A 94 8.63 -18.79 6.36
C ASP A 94 10.06 -19.11 5.90
N GLU A 95 10.40 -18.83 4.63
CA GLU A 95 11.75 -19.04 4.09
C GLU A 95 12.80 -18.18 4.80
N LEU A 96 12.41 -16.97 5.19
CA LEU A 96 13.22 -16.05 6.00
C LEU A 96 13.23 -16.39 7.49
N LYS A 97 12.52 -17.46 7.90
CA LYS A 97 12.43 -17.93 9.30
C LYS A 97 11.92 -16.85 10.25
N MET A 98 10.97 -16.03 9.79
CA MET A 98 10.30 -15.05 10.63
C MET A 98 9.47 -15.77 11.72
N GLU A 99 9.27 -15.11 12.85
CA GLU A 99 8.50 -15.67 13.96
C GLU A 99 7.01 -15.82 13.57
N THR A 100 6.40 -16.95 13.94
CA THR A 100 5.07 -17.35 13.46
C THR A 100 3.96 -16.36 13.82
N ARG A 101 3.99 -15.75 15.02
CA ARG A 101 3.01 -14.71 15.38
C ARG A 101 3.19 -13.46 14.52
N ASP A 102 4.42 -13.05 14.21
CA ASP A 102 4.64 -11.92 13.31
C ASP A 102 4.17 -12.24 11.88
N ILE A 103 4.40 -13.46 11.38
CA ILE A 103 3.85 -13.93 10.09
C ILE A 103 2.32 -13.85 10.08
N ALA A 104 1.66 -14.40 11.11
CA ALA A 104 0.20 -14.39 11.20
C ALA A 104 -0.38 -12.96 11.23
N THR A 105 0.33 -12.03 11.89
CA THR A 105 -0.04 -10.61 11.93
C THR A 105 0.06 -9.98 10.53
N ILE A 106 1.15 -10.23 9.80
CA ILE A 106 1.33 -9.74 8.43
C ILE A 106 0.25 -10.31 7.49
N MET A 107 -0.02 -11.62 7.57
CA MET A 107 -1.07 -12.25 6.79
C MET A 107 -2.44 -11.64 7.07
N GLY A 108 -2.75 -11.38 8.35
CA GLY A 108 -3.99 -10.72 8.76
C GLY A 108 -4.13 -9.32 8.16
N ALA A 109 -3.07 -8.52 8.22
CA ALA A 109 -3.05 -7.18 7.64
C ALA A 109 -3.24 -7.21 6.11
N ILE A 110 -2.52 -8.09 5.40
CA ILE A 110 -2.66 -8.23 3.94
C ILE A 110 -4.06 -8.78 3.57
N GLY A 111 -4.61 -9.72 4.33
CA GLY A 111 -5.93 -10.29 4.03
C GLY A 111 -7.09 -9.30 4.17
N ASN A 112 -6.92 -8.23 4.96
CA ASN A 112 -7.97 -7.27 5.32
C ASN A 112 -7.76 -5.85 4.76
N HIS A 113 -6.81 -5.64 3.84
CA HIS A 113 -6.48 -4.28 3.40
C HIS A 113 -7.39 -3.68 2.32
N GLU A 114 -8.24 -4.50 1.70
CA GLU A 114 -9.15 -4.05 0.65
C GLU A 114 -10.52 -3.68 1.23
N GLU A 115 -11.04 -2.54 0.81
CA GLU A 115 -12.24 -1.92 1.38
C GLU A 115 -13.52 -2.73 1.10
N GLU A 116 -13.55 -3.53 0.01
CA GLU A 116 -14.73 -4.31 -0.36
C GLU A 116 -14.99 -5.49 0.58
N VAL A 117 -13.96 -5.98 1.28
CA VAL A 117 -14.01 -7.27 1.99
C VAL A 117 -13.23 -7.30 3.32
N GLY A 118 -12.51 -6.24 3.68
CA GLY A 118 -11.63 -6.17 4.84
C GLY A 118 -12.04 -5.11 5.87
N ASP A 119 -11.62 -5.32 7.12
CA ASP A 119 -11.75 -4.35 8.21
C ASP A 119 -10.35 -4.04 8.78
N PRO A 120 -10.05 -2.79 9.21
CA PRO A 120 -8.81 -2.47 9.93
C PRO A 120 -8.83 -3.07 11.35
N ALA A 121 -8.64 -4.39 11.43
CA ALA A 121 -8.80 -5.19 12.64
C ALA A 121 -7.76 -4.86 13.74
N ASP A 122 -6.63 -4.29 13.35
CA ASP A 122 -5.57 -3.87 14.26
C ASP A 122 -4.77 -2.66 13.70
N MET A 123 -3.80 -2.20 14.49
CA MET A 123 -2.95 -1.05 14.14
C MET A 123 -2.07 -1.29 12.90
N ILE A 124 -1.69 -2.54 12.63
CA ILE A 124 -0.85 -2.92 11.48
C ILE A 124 -1.70 -2.83 10.21
N SER A 125 -2.91 -3.40 10.21
CA SER A 125 -3.88 -3.28 9.13
C SER A 125 -4.23 -1.83 8.86
N ALA A 126 -4.52 -1.05 9.91
CA ALA A 126 -4.84 0.38 9.77
C ALA A 126 -3.67 1.18 9.16
N ALA A 127 -2.44 0.95 9.62
CA ALA A 127 -1.26 1.60 9.07
C ALA A 127 -1.01 1.21 7.61
N LEU A 128 -1.25 -0.05 7.25
CA LEU A 128 -1.13 -0.54 5.89
C LEU A 128 -2.14 0.14 4.96
N ILE A 129 -3.43 0.15 5.34
CA ILE A 129 -4.49 0.79 4.57
C ILE A 129 -4.18 2.28 4.36
N LEU A 130 -3.79 3.00 5.42
CA LEU A 130 -3.39 4.39 5.31
C LEU A 130 -2.17 4.57 4.38
N GLY A 131 -1.18 3.69 4.47
CA GLY A 131 0.01 3.71 3.62
C GLY A 131 -0.32 3.53 2.14
N ASP A 132 -1.11 2.52 1.81
CA ASP A 132 -1.54 2.21 0.45
C ASP A 132 -2.44 3.31 -0.14
N LYS A 133 -3.59 3.54 0.48
CA LYS A 133 -4.64 4.40 -0.07
C LYS A 133 -4.23 5.88 -0.15
N SER A 134 -3.20 6.27 0.61
CA SER A 134 -2.65 7.62 0.53
C SER A 134 -1.71 7.84 -0.66
N ASP A 135 -1.20 6.81 -1.36
CA ASP A 135 -0.25 6.95 -2.50
C ASP A 135 -0.96 7.44 -3.77
N VAL A 136 -1.48 8.66 -3.67
CA VAL A 136 -2.13 9.44 -4.72
C VAL A 136 -1.09 10.38 -5.29
N HIS A 137 -0.58 10.10 -6.48
CA HIS A 137 0.48 10.90 -7.08
C HIS A 137 0.61 10.62 -8.58
N ARG A 138 1.04 11.62 -9.36
CA ARG A 138 1.19 11.49 -10.81
C ARG A 138 2.13 10.39 -11.28
N SER A 139 3.07 9.98 -10.43
CA SER A 139 3.96 8.86 -10.72
C SER A 139 3.25 7.50 -10.74
N ARG A 140 2.01 7.40 -10.25
CA ARG A 140 1.16 6.21 -10.39
C ARG A 140 0.67 6.02 -11.83
N VAL A 141 0.60 7.11 -12.60
CA VAL A 141 -0.05 7.12 -13.91
C VAL A 141 0.92 6.60 -14.97
N ARG A 142 0.60 5.47 -15.58
CA ARG A 142 1.45 4.83 -16.59
C ARG A 142 1.45 5.59 -17.92
N ASN A 143 0.28 6.07 -18.35
CA ASN A 143 0.13 6.75 -19.64
C ASN A 143 -0.63 8.08 -19.50
N PRO A 144 0.10 9.20 -19.35
CA PRO A 144 -0.48 10.53 -19.25
C PRO A 144 -1.41 10.93 -20.40
N LYS A 145 -1.28 10.30 -21.58
CA LYS A 145 -2.09 10.62 -22.76
C LYS A 145 -3.52 10.07 -22.68
N MET A 146 -3.80 9.14 -21.75
CA MET A 146 -5.11 8.51 -21.56
C MET A 146 -5.88 9.09 -20.34
N VAL A 147 -5.28 10.05 -19.64
CA VAL A 147 -5.78 10.66 -18.40
C VAL A 147 -7.17 11.30 -18.55
N SER A 148 -7.56 11.68 -19.78
CA SER A 148 -8.87 12.25 -20.03
C SER A 148 -10.04 11.28 -19.82
N PHE A 149 -9.79 9.96 -19.79
CA PHE A 149 -10.85 8.95 -19.82
C PHE A 149 -11.11 8.25 -18.47
N ASP A 150 -10.16 8.26 -17.55
CA ASP A 150 -10.32 7.69 -16.21
C ASP A 150 -10.12 8.78 -15.14
N ILE A 151 -11.12 8.92 -14.26
CA ILE A 151 -11.08 9.84 -13.13
C ILE A 151 -9.97 9.48 -12.14
N HIS A 152 -9.61 8.20 -11.98
CA HIS A 152 -8.52 7.78 -11.11
C HIS A 152 -7.16 8.27 -11.61
N ASP A 153 -6.87 8.03 -12.89
CA ASP A 153 -5.64 8.52 -13.52
C ASP A 153 -5.61 10.05 -13.57
N ARG A 154 -6.75 10.71 -13.81
CA ARG A 154 -6.85 12.19 -13.79
C ARG A 154 -6.53 12.79 -12.45
N VAL A 155 -7.15 12.28 -11.39
CA VAL A 155 -6.86 12.74 -10.03
C VAL A 155 -5.40 12.46 -9.69
N ASN A 156 -4.89 11.24 -9.92
CA ASN A 156 -3.49 10.92 -9.67
C ASN A 156 -2.55 11.86 -10.45
N TYR A 157 -2.78 12.07 -11.74
CA TYR A 157 -1.96 12.95 -12.58
C TYR A 157 -1.97 14.41 -12.12
N ALA A 158 -3.12 14.89 -11.63
CA ALA A 158 -3.25 16.24 -11.08
C ALA A 158 -2.44 16.42 -9.80
N VAL A 159 -2.23 15.37 -9.00
CA VAL A 159 -1.43 15.46 -7.76
C VAL A 159 0.06 15.59 -8.08
N THR A 160 0.67 16.71 -7.69
CA THR A 160 2.12 17.00 -7.81
C THR A 160 2.92 16.64 -6.56
N ASP A 161 2.26 16.63 -5.40
CA ASP A 161 2.86 16.33 -4.10
C ASP A 161 1.83 15.63 -3.21
N SER A 162 2.28 14.65 -2.44
CA SER A 162 1.45 13.84 -1.55
C SER A 162 2.24 13.44 -0.31
N SER A 163 1.74 13.84 0.85
CA SER A 163 2.34 13.50 2.14
C SER A 163 1.30 13.04 3.15
N LEU A 164 1.74 12.16 4.05
CA LEU A 164 0.91 11.58 5.09
C LEU A 164 1.62 11.77 6.43
N ARG A 165 0.93 12.36 7.42
CA ARG A 165 1.49 12.60 8.76
C ARG A 165 0.46 12.40 9.86
N ALA A 166 0.90 12.02 11.04
CA ALA A 166 0.11 11.89 12.25
C ALA A 166 0.47 12.97 13.28
N ASP A 167 -0.53 13.44 14.00
CA ASP A 167 -0.41 14.30 15.18
C ASP A 167 -1.04 13.55 16.37
N PRO A 168 -0.22 12.90 17.22
CA PRO A 168 -0.73 12.11 18.34
C PRO A 168 -1.42 12.97 19.40
N ALA A 169 -1.01 14.23 19.58
CA ALA A 169 -1.61 15.14 20.55
C ALA A 169 -3.03 15.54 20.14
N LYS A 170 -3.27 15.74 18.84
CA LYS A 170 -4.59 16.05 18.31
C LYS A 170 -5.41 14.81 17.95
N ARG A 171 -4.80 13.63 17.97
CA ARG A 171 -5.38 12.36 17.48
C ARG A 171 -5.85 12.47 16.02
N MET A 172 -5.03 13.11 15.19
CA MET A 172 -5.35 13.40 13.79
C MET A 172 -4.32 12.77 12.86
N ILE A 173 -4.79 12.26 11.73
CA ILE A 173 -3.95 11.87 10.58
C ILE A 173 -4.30 12.83 9.44
N TYR A 174 -3.27 13.38 8.81
CA TYR A 174 -3.39 14.35 7.73
C TYR A 174 -2.82 13.74 6.45
N LEU A 175 -3.65 13.70 5.41
CA LEU A 175 -3.22 13.51 4.03
C LEU A 175 -3.21 14.88 3.36
N GLU A 176 -2.03 15.37 3.01
CA GLU A 176 -1.81 16.68 2.42
C GLU A 176 -1.44 16.48 0.95
N LEU A 177 -2.25 17.04 0.03
CA LEU A 177 -2.10 16.90 -1.41
C LEU A 177 -1.96 18.27 -2.07
N ALA A 178 -1.02 18.41 -3.00
CA ALA A 178 -0.96 19.52 -3.93
C ALA A 178 -1.56 19.09 -5.27
N ILE A 179 -2.69 19.70 -5.65
CA ILE A 179 -3.47 19.34 -6.85
C ILE A 179 -3.41 20.46 -7.88
N ASP A 180 -3.03 20.14 -9.12
CA ASP A 180 -3.17 21.04 -10.26
C ASP A 180 -4.64 21.10 -10.70
N THR A 181 -5.31 22.19 -10.33
CA THR A 181 -6.75 22.39 -10.59
C THR A 181 -7.08 22.67 -12.06
N HIS A 182 -6.09 22.82 -12.94
CA HIS A 182 -6.31 22.84 -14.37
C HIS A 182 -6.52 21.43 -14.95
N ILE A 183 -6.03 20.39 -14.24
CA ILE A 183 -6.11 18.98 -14.65
C ILE A 183 -7.34 18.30 -14.02
N SER A 184 -7.54 18.49 -12.71
CA SER A 184 -8.64 17.87 -11.96
C SER A 184 -9.20 18.81 -10.91
N GLN A 185 -10.52 18.82 -10.73
CA GLN A 185 -11.14 19.60 -9.67
C GLN A 185 -10.98 18.90 -8.33
N VAL A 186 -10.86 19.67 -7.24
CA VAL A 186 -10.73 19.11 -5.88
C VAL A 186 -11.89 18.16 -5.52
N MET A 187 -13.09 18.41 -6.05
CA MET A 187 -14.25 17.54 -5.82
C MET A 187 -14.10 16.15 -6.46
N GLU A 188 -13.39 16.02 -7.59
CA GLU A 188 -13.16 14.72 -8.23
C GLU A 188 -12.28 13.82 -7.35
N TYR A 189 -11.35 14.39 -6.59
CA TYR A 189 -10.59 13.64 -5.59
C TYR A 189 -11.52 13.01 -4.55
N PHE A 190 -12.43 13.80 -3.97
CA PHE A 190 -13.37 13.31 -2.96
C PHE A 190 -14.34 12.27 -3.51
N GLU A 191 -14.75 12.39 -4.78
CA GLU A 191 -15.65 11.43 -5.44
C GLU A 191 -15.07 10.01 -5.46
N ILE A 192 -13.76 9.87 -5.69
CA ILE A 192 -13.12 8.55 -5.82
C ILE A 192 -12.43 8.05 -4.55
N PHE A 193 -12.01 8.95 -3.66
CA PHE A 193 -11.24 8.57 -2.47
C PHE A 193 -12.08 8.42 -1.21
N LEU A 194 -13.26 9.05 -1.10
CA LEU A 194 -14.07 8.92 0.12
C LEU A 194 -14.54 7.48 0.38
N SER A 195 -14.88 6.73 -0.66
CA SER A 195 -15.27 5.32 -0.54
C SER A 195 -14.09 4.37 -0.33
N ARG A 196 -12.85 4.87 -0.41
CA ARG A 196 -11.60 4.09 -0.32
C ARG A 196 -10.87 4.27 1.00
N MET A 197 -11.32 5.22 1.82
CA MET A 197 -10.75 5.53 3.13
C MET A 197 -11.64 5.01 4.26
N THR A 198 -12.36 3.90 4.02
CA THR A 198 -13.28 3.24 4.95
C THR A 198 -12.72 1.91 5.42
#